data_AF-A0A804MM01-F1
#
_entry.id   AF-A0A804MM01-F1
#
_cell.length_a   1.000
_cell.length_b   1.000
_cell.length_c   1.000
_cell.angle_alpha   90.00
_cell.angle_beta   90.00
_cell.angle_gamma   90.00
#
_symmetry.space_group_name_H-M   'P 1'
#
loop_
_entity.id
_entity.type
_entity.pdbx_description
1 polymer ?
#
loop_
_entity_poly.entity_id
_entity_poly.type
_entity_poly.pdbx_seq_one_letter_code
_entity_poly.pdbx_strand_id
1 'polypeptide(L)'
;MTKHIRVRASGGRSTASELGQFSPVFVWLLRDFYLDLAEDNRKITPRDYLELALRPVQGGGRDISAKNAIRNSIRALFPDRECFTLVQPVNNEKDLQRLDQLPLSNFRSEFRSGLDGFTKFVLDRTRPKQLGASTMTGPILAGLTQSFLDAINNGDVPTISSAWQVYYDCL
;
A
#
# COMPACT_ATOMS: atom_id res chain seq x y z
N MET A 1 12.16 2.00 3.14
CA MET A 1 11.22 2.61 4.11
C MET A 1 11.78 2.69 5.52
N THR A 2 12.34 1.62 6.12
CA THR A 2 12.89 1.67 7.50
C THR A 2 13.99 2.71 7.74
N LYS A 3 14.68 3.18 6.68
CA LYS A 3 15.65 4.28 6.75
C LYS A 3 15.02 5.68 6.77
N HIS A 4 13.75 5.81 6.42
CA HIS A 4 13.07 7.10 6.19
C HIS A 4 11.94 7.37 7.19
N ILE A 5 11.62 6.44 8.09
CA ILE A 5 10.58 6.61 9.11
C ILE A 5 11.03 5.94 10.40
N ARG A 6 10.86 6.62 11.54
CA ARG A 6 11.03 6.06 12.89
C ARG A 6 9.70 5.99 13.62
N VAL A 7 9.54 5.01 14.51
CA VAL A 7 8.37 4.91 15.41
C VAL A 7 8.54 5.81 16.64
N ARG A 8 9.75 5.83 17.22
CA ARG A 8 10.08 6.58 18.44
C ARG A 8 11.29 7.47 18.22
N ALA A 9 11.33 8.60 18.91
CA ALA A 9 12.46 9.52 18.89
C ALA A 9 13.73 8.94 19.54
N SER A 10 13.57 7.98 20.46
CA SER A 10 14.67 7.35 21.20
C SER A 10 15.53 6.43 20.32
N GLY A 11 16.54 7.01 19.65
CA GLY A 11 17.86 6.46 19.28
C GLY A 11 17.99 5.14 18.47
N GLY A 12 17.01 4.25 18.46
CA GLY A 12 17.05 2.97 17.77
C GLY A 12 16.45 3.06 16.36
N ARG A 13 17.03 2.32 15.41
CA ARG A 13 16.35 2.07 14.13
C ARG A 13 15.10 1.26 14.42
N SER A 14 13.94 1.78 14.04
CA SER A 14 12.69 1.02 14.13
C SER A 14 12.77 -0.21 13.24
N THR A 15 12.34 -1.35 13.78
CA THR A 15 12.24 -2.56 12.97
C THR A 15 11.06 -2.43 12.01
N ALA A 16 11.10 -3.15 10.88
CA ALA A 16 9.98 -3.17 9.96
C ALA A 16 8.69 -3.68 10.61
N SER A 17 8.81 -4.61 11.58
CA SER A 17 7.69 -5.15 12.36
C SER A 17 7.04 -4.09 13.26
N GLU A 18 7.85 -3.28 13.95
CA GLU A 18 7.34 -2.17 14.78
C GLU A 18 6.64 -1.09 13.96
N LEU A 19 7.09 -0.86 12.72
CA LEU A 19 6.40 0.03 11.79
C LEU A 19 5.11 -0.61 11.24
N GLY A 20 5.08 -1.94 11.14
CA GLY A 20 3.93 -2.70 10.66
C GLY A 20 2.65 -2.44 11.43
N GLN A 21 2.74 -2.19 12.74
CA GLN A 21 1.56 -1.90 13.58
C GLN A 21 0.90 -0.54 13.28
N PHE A 22 1.63 0.40 12.67
CA PHE A 22 1.13 1.74 12.30
C PHE A 22 0.87 1.88 10.81
N SER A 23 1.23 0.85 10.04
CA SER A 23 1.17 0.91 8.59
C SER A 23 -0.26 0.75 8.10
N PRO A 24 -0.65 1.47 7.03
CA PRO A 24 -1.96 1.29 6.42
C PRO A 24 -2.09 -0.11 5.82
N VAL A 25 -3.33 -0.50 5.49
CA VAL A 25 -3.57 -1.67 4.64
C VAL A 25 -2.90 -1.44 3.29
N PHE A 26 -2.06 -2.38 2.86
CA PHE A 26 -1.41 -2.31 1.56
C PHE A 26 -2.28 -2.99 0.52
N VAL A 27 -2.66 -2.27 -0.54
CA VAL A 27 -3.43 -2.86 -1.64
C VAL A 27 -2.62 -2.78 -2.92
N TRP A 28 -2.34 -3.93 -3.53
CA TRP A 28 -1.73 -3.99 -4.84
C TRP A 28 -2.80 -4.13 -5.92
N LEU A 29 -3.07 -3.04 -6.64
CA LEU A 29 -3.95 -3.04 -7.80
C LEU A 29 -3.14 -3.30 -9.08
N LEU A 30 -3.23 -4.51 -9.62
CA LEU A 30 -2.60 -4.92 -10.87
C LEU A 30 -3.49 -4.52 -12.06
N ARG A 31 -3.04 -3.53 -12.83
CA ARG A 31 -3.71 -3.05 -14.05
C ARG A 31 -3.33 -3.90 -15.26
N ASP A 32 -4.21 -3.92 -16.25
CA ASP A 32 -4.05 -4.65 -17.52
C ASP A 32 -3.64 -6.12 -17.32
N PHE A 33 -4.20 -6.76 -16.29
CA PHE A 33 -3.84 -8.12 -15.91
C PHE A 33 -4.39 -9.12 -16.91
N TYR A 34 -3.51 -9.94 -17.49
CA TYR A 34 -3.84 -10.91 -18.55
C TYR A 34 -3.39 -12.34 -18.23
N LEU A 35 -2.80 -12.59 -17.06
CA LEU A 35 -2.40 -13.93 -16.65
C LEU A 35 -3.58 -14.70 -16.09
N ASP A 36 -3.60 -16.00 -16.32
CA ASP A 36 -4.51 -16.89 -15.60
C ASP A 36 -4.05 -16.98 -14.14
N LEU A 37 -4.99 -16.75 -13.22
CA LEU A 37 -4.76 -16.94 -11.79
C LEU A 37 -4.82 -18.44 -11.46
N ALA A 38 -3.75 -19.15 -11.81
CA ALA A 38 -3.57 -20.57 -11.50
C ALA A 38 -2.14 -20.88 -11.02
N GLU A 39 -2.03 -21.82 -10.09
CA GLU A 39 -0.79 -22.43 -9.61
C GLU A 39 -1.03 -23.95 -9.50
N ASP A 40 -0.15 -24.78 -10.06
CA ASP A 40 -0.27 -26.26 -10.05
C ASP A 40 -1.66 -26.77 -10.49
N ASN A 41 -2.21 -26.21 -11.57
CA ASN A 41 -3.56 -26.49 -12.09
C ASN A 41 -4.72 -26.17 -11.12
N ARG A 42 -4.47 -25.40 -10.07
CA ARG A 42 -5.49 -24.90 -9.14
C ARG A 42 -5.70 -23.42 -9.34
N LYS A 43 -6.96 -23.00 -9.34
CA LYS A 43 -7.32 -21.58 -9.36
C LYS A 43 -6.84 -20.92 -8.06
N ILE A 44 -6.13 -19.80 -8.18
CA ILE A 44 -5.69 -18.98 -7.04
C ILE A 44 -6.44 -17.65 -7.02
N THR A 45 -6.49 -17.00 -5.86
CA THR A 45 -7.02 -15.64 -5.76
C THR A 45 -5.93 -14.60 -6.13
N PRO A 46 -6.30 -13.35 -6.45
CA PRO A 46 -5.32 -12.26 -6.55
C PRO A 46 -4.45 -12.12 -5.29
N ARG A 47 -5.03 -12.34 -4.11
CA ARG A 47 -4.29 -12.32 -2.83
C ARG A 47 -3.26 -13.43 -2.75
N ASP A 48 -3.61 -14.65 -3.17
CA ASP A 48 -2.65 -15.75 -3.24
C ASP A 48 -1.50 -15.39 -4.21
N TYR A 49 -1.82 -14.83 -5.38
CA TYR A 49 -0.82 -14.35 -6.34
C TYR A 49 0.16 -13.33 -5.71
N LEU A 50 -0.34 -12.41 -4.88
CA LEU A 50 0.49 -11.49 -4.11
C LEU A 50 1.41 -12.23 -3.13
N GLU A 51 0.86 -13.16 -2.34
CA GLU A 51 1.65 -13.92 -1.37
C GLU A 51 2.73 -14.76 -2.07
N LEU A 52 2.44 -15.34 -3.24
CA LEU A 52 3.41 -16.02 -4.10
C LEU A 52 4.53 -15.08 -4.57
N ALA A 53 4.18 -13.90 -5.07
CA ALA A 53 5.16 -12.90 -5.52
C ALA A 53 6.09 -12.42 -4.38
N LEU A 54 5.60 -12.46 -3.13
CA LEU A 54 6.34 -12.10 -1.92
C LEU A 54 7.09 -13.27 -1.27
N ARG A 55 6.98 -14.51 -1.77
CA ARG A 55 7.79 -15.63 -1.26
C ARG A 55 9.28 -15.39 -1.54
N PRO A 56 10.17 -15.67 -0.58
CA PRO A 56 11.61 -15.63 -0.82
C PRO A 56 11.99 -16.62 -1.93
N VAL A 57 12.86 -16.17 -2.84
CA VAL A 57 13.42 -17.03 -3.89
C VAL A 57 14.68 -17.70 -3.35
N GLN A 58 14.81 -19.01 -3.59
CA GLN A 58 15.99 -19.77 -3.21
C GLN A 58 17.19 -19.43 -4.11
N GLY A 59 18.39 -19.54 -3.57
CA GLY A 59 19.63 -19.32 -4.28
C GLY A 59 20.58 -18.35 -3.59
N GLY A 60 21.81 -18.29 -4.11
CA GLY A 60 22.83 -17.38 -3.65
C GLY A 60 23.02 -16.18 -4.59
N GLY A 61 23.61 -15.11 -4.08
CA GLY A 61 23.99 -13.95 -4.89
C GLY A 61 23.35 -12.65 -4.42
N ARG A 62 24.00 -11.54 -4.77
CA ARG A 62 23.61 -10.19 -4.34
C ARG A 62 22.21 -9.80 -4.84
N ASP A 63 21.86 -10.17 -6.08
CA ASP A 63 20.55 -9.87 -6.66
C ASP A 63 19.41 -10.62 -5.92
N ILE A 64 19.59 -11.91 -5.65
CA ILE A 64 18.60 -12.71 -4.89
C ILE A 64 18.43 -12.15 -3.48
N SER A 65 19.54 -11.82 -2.80
CA SER A 65 19.51 -11.20 -1.47
C SER A 65 18.76 -9.85 -1.47
N ALA A 66 19.03 -8.98 -2.45
CA ALA A 66 18.35 -7.70 -2.59
C ALA A 66 16.85 -7.85 -2.84
N LYS A 67 16.45 -8.77 -3.74
CA LYS A 67 15.04 -9.07 -4.01
C LYS A 67 14.33 -9.61 -2.77
N ASN A 68 14.94 -10.55 -2.06
CA ASN A 68 14.37 -11.10 -0.83
C ASN A 68 14.29 -10.05 0.29
N ALA A 69 15.24 -9.13 0.39
CA ALA A 69 15.17 -8.00 1.33
C ALA A 69 13.96 -7.09 1.07
N ILE A 70 13.65 -6.80 -0.20
CA ILE A 70 12.45 -6.04 -0.59
C ILE A 70 11.17 -6.80 -0.20
N ARG A 71 11.07 -8.08 -0.58
CA ARG A 71 9.91 -8.93 -0.25
C ARG A 71 9.67 -9.01 1.25
N ASN A 72 10.72 -9.27 2.03
CA ASN A 72 10.65 -9.33 3.49
C ASN A 72 10.25 -7.98 4.09
N SER A 73 10.74 -6.87 3.52
CA SER A 73 10.37 -5.52 3.96
C SER A 73 8.88 -5.26 3.74
N ILE A 74 8.34 -5.58 2.56
CA ILE A 74 6.89 -5.44 2.29
C ILE A 74 6.09 -6.30 3.26
N ARG A 75 6.51 -7.56 3.48
CA ARG A 75 5.85 -8.48 4.41
C ARG A 75 5.81 -7.94 5.84
N ALA A 76 6.94 -7.43 6.33
CA ALA A 76 7.03 -6.90 7.69
C ALA A 76 6.33 -5.54 7.86
N LEU A 77 6.42 -4.65 6.87
CA LEU A 77 5.83 -3.31 6.94
C LEU A 77 4.32 -3.31 6.77
N PHE A 78 3.75 -4.22 5.98
CA PHE A 78 2.33 -4.17 5.66
C PHE A 78 1.62 -5.47 6.01
N PRO A 79 1.54 -5.87 7.29
CA PRO A 79 0.99 -7.17 7.68
C PRO A 79 -0.41 -7.42 7.12
N ASP A 80 -1.26 -6.40 7.08
CA ASP A 80 -2.54 -6.42 6.36
C ASP A 80 -2.32 -5.97 4.91
N ARG A 81 -2.52 -6.90 3.98
CA ARG A 81 -2.34 -6.68 2.56
C ARG A 81 -3.39 -7.40 1.73
N GLU A 82 -3.76 -6.77 0.63
CA GLU A 82 -4.70 -7.30 -0.35
C GLU A 82 -4.22 -7.05 -1.77
N CYS A 83 -4.80 -7.78 -2.71
CA CYS A 83 -4.47 -7.68 -4.13
C CYS A 83 -5.75 -7.72 -4.96
N PHE A 84 -5.78 -6.90 -6.00
CA PHE A 84 -6.86 -6.85 -6.98
C PHE A 84 -6.27 -6.83 -8.37
N THR A 85 -6.93 -7.50 -9.31
CA THR A 85 -6.56 -7.49 -10.72
C THR A 85 -7.66 -6.78 -11.51
N LEU A 86 -7.25 -5.91 -12.43
CA LEU A 86 -8.14 -5.31 -13.43
C LEU A 86 -7.61 -5.69 -14.80
N VAL A 87 -8.49 -6.23 -15.65
CA VAL A 87 -8.18 -6.40 -17.08
C VAL A 87 -8.02 -5.03 -17.74
N GLN A 88 -7.66 -5.02 -19.02
CA GLN A 88 -7.67 -3.78 -19.79
C GLN A 88 -9.12 -3.22 -19.89
N PRO A 89 -9.35 -1.90 -19.71
CA PRO A 89 -10.71 -1.35 -19.69
C PRO A 89 -11.42 -1.41 -21.04
N VAL A 90 -10.71 -1.29 -22.16
CA VAL A 90 -11.22 -1.40 -23.54
C VAL A 90 -10.17 -2.09 -24.42
N ASN A 91 -10.58 -2.68 -25.54
CA ASN A 91 -9.66 -3.40 -26.43
C ASN A 91 -8.99 -2.50 -27.49
N ASN A 92 -9.60 -1.35 -27.81
CA ASN A 92 -9.09 -0.47 -28.86
C ASN A 92 -8.07 0.53 -28.31
N GLU A 93 -6.90 0.63 -28.93
CA GLU A 93 -5.82 1.49 -28.47
C GLU A 93 -6.15 2.99 -28.55
N LYS A 94 -6.94 3.41 -29.54
CA LYS A 94 -7.38 4.81 -29.64
C LYS A 94 -8.34 5.17 -28.53
N ASP A 95 -9.18 4.22 -28.11
CA ASP A 95 -10.06 4.38 -26.95
C ASP A 95 -9.28 4.41 -25.64
N LEU A 96 -8.21 3.60 -25.51
CA LEU A 96 -7.32 3.64 -24.35
C LEU A 96 -6.67 5.01 -24.14
N GLN A 97 -6.34 5.71 -25.24
CA GLN A 97 -5.75 7.05 -25.21
C GLN A 97 -6.73 8.15 -24.74
N ARG A 98 -8.03 7.87 -24.72
CA ARG A 98 -9.11 8.81 -24.36
C ARG A 98 -10.05 8.26 -23.30
N LEU A 99 -9.57 7.37 -22.42
CA LEU A 99 -10.40 6.66 -21.43
C LEU A 99 -11.23 7.59 -20.53
N ASP A 100 -10.67 8.75 -20.18
CA ASP A 100 -11.31 9.78 -19.36
C ASP A 100 -12.51 10.45 -20.05
N GLN A 101 -12.59 10.34 -21.38
CA GLN A 101 -13.68 10.88 -22.20
C GLN A 101 -14.75 9.82 -22.51
N LEU A 102 -14.48 8.54 -22.23
CA LEU A 102 -15.40 7.44 -22.51
C LEU A 102 -16.32 7.19 -21.32
N PRO A 103 -17.63 7.01 -21.54
CA PRO A 103 -18.53 6.61 -20.46
C PRO A 103 -18.19 5.18 -20.00
N LEU A 104 -18.36 4.87 -18.71
CA LEU A 104 -18.08 3.55 -18.12
C LEU A 104 -18.83 2.40 -18.82
N SER A 105 -19.98 2.69 -19.46
CA SER A 105 -20.73 1.74 -20.29
C SER A 105 -19.91 1.17 -21.45
N ASN A 106 -18.95 1.93 -21.97
CA ASN A 106 -18.09 1.50 -23.08
C ASN A 106 -16.96 0.57 -22.63
N PHE A 107 -16.75 0.44 -21.33
CA PHE A 107 -15.67 -0.37 -20.80
C PHE A 107 -16.07 -1.85 -20.90
N ARG A 108 -15.11 -2.75 -20.73
CA ARG A 108 -15.38 -4.18 -20.65
C ARG A 108 -16.15 -4.52 -19.38
N SER A 109 -17.08 -5.47 -19.47
CA SER A 109 -17.86 -5.96 -18.33
C SER A 109 -16.96 -6.49 -17.22
N GLU A 110 -15.91 -7.21 -17.57
CA GLU A 110 -14.95 -7.77 -16.62
C GLU A 110 -14.19 -6.65 -15.88
N PHE A 111 -13.82 -5.59 -16.59
CA PHE A 111 -13.19 -4.42 -15.98
C PHE A 111 -14.13 -3.73 -15.00
N ARG A 112 -15.39 -3.47 -15.41
CA ARG A 112 -16.39 -2.85 -14.52
C ARG A 112 -16.61 -3.68 -13.27
N SER A 113 -16.81 -4.98 -13.41
CA SER A 113 -17.00 -5.88 -12.26
C SER A 113 -15.80 -5.88 -11.32
N GLY A 114 -14.57 -5.87 -11.87
CA GLY A 114 -13.36 -5.77 -11.05
C GLY A 114 -13.23 -4.42 -10.34
N LEU A 115 -13.55 -3.33 -11.03
CA LEU A 115 -13.54 -1.98 -10.47
C LEU A 115 -14.59 -1.81 -9.37
N ASP A 116 -15.78 -2.35 -9.56
CA ASP A 116 -16.86 -2.33 -8.56
C ASP A 116 -16.44 -3.12 -7.31
N GLY A 117 -15.85 -4.31 -7.50
CA GLY A 117 -15.32 -5.13 -6.40
C GLY A 117 -14.21 -4.42 -5.61
N PHE A 118 -13.27 -3.77 -6.31
CA PHE A 118 -12.21 -2.98 -5.69
C PHE A 118 -12.77 -1.76 -4.94
N THR A 119 -13.66 -1.01 -5.58
CA THR A 119 -14.32 0.16 -4.98
C THR A 119 -15.07 -0.23 -3.71
N LYS A 120 -15.86 -1.30 -3.75
CA LYS A 120 -16.57 -1.84 -2.59
C LYS A 120 -15.60 -2.21 -1.46
N PHE A 121 -14.52 -2.91 -1.76
CA PHE A 121 -13.50 -3.26 -0.77
C PHE A 121 -12.92 -2.00 -0.10
N VAL A 122 -12.54 -0.99 -0.89
CA VAL A 122 -11.99 0.26 -0.36
C VAL A 122 -13.01 0.95 0.54
N LEU A 123 -14.26 1.11 0.10
CA LEU A 123 -15.30 1.78 0.89
C LEU A 123 -15.65 1.02 2.18
N ASP A 124 -15.77 -0.31 2.11
CA ASP A 124 -16.15 -1.14 3.26
C ASP A 124 -15.02 -1.24 4.30
N ARG A 125 -13.75 -1.25 3.86
CA ARG A 125 -12.58 -1.46 4.73
C ARG A 125 -11.88 -0.18 5.16
N THR A 126 -12.08 0.92 4.47
CA THR A 126 -11.55 2.22 4.91
C THR A 126 -12.11 2.57 6.28
N ARG A 127 -11.20 2.94 7.18
CA ARG A 127 -11.51 3.45 8.52
C ARG A 127 -10.89 4.83 8.63
N PRO A 128 -11.45 5.73 9.46
CA PRO A 128 -10.77 6.96 9.82
C PRO A 128 -9.34 6.65 10.23
N LYS A 129 -8.37 7.45 9.76
CA LYS A 129 -6.97 7.25 10.12
C LYS A 129 -6.85 7.39 11.64
N GLN A 130 -6.26 6.39 12.27
CA GLN A 130 -6.01 6.40 13.72
C GLN A 130 -4.52 6.46 14.02
N LEU A 131 -4.20 7.05 15.16
CA LEU A 131 -2.91 6.97 15.81
C LEU A 131 -3.15 6.46 17.23
N GLY A 132 -2.76 5.22 17.51
CA GLY A 132 -3.17 4.50 18.72
C GLY A 132 -4.70 4.52 18.90
N ALA A 133 -5.19 5.06 20.01
CA ALA A 133 -6.63 5.13 20.29
C ALA A 133 -7.33 6.37 19.70
N SER A 134 -6.59 7.35 19.19
CA SER A 134 -7.14 8.64 18.76
C SER A 134 -7.43 8.63 17.26
N THR A 135 -8.57 9.21 16.87
CA THR A 135 -8.88 9.47 15.46
C THR A 135 -8.15 10.73 15.00
N MET A 136 -7.44 10.62 13.88
CA MET A 136 -6.69 11.73 13.29
C MET A 136 -7.66 12.66 12.55
N THR A 137 -8.07 13.73 13.22
CA THR A 137 -8.90 14.79 12.63
C THR A 137 -8.08 15.67 11.68
N GLY A 138 -8.74 16.59 10.96
CA GLY A 138 -8.09 17.52 10.04
C GLY A 138 -6.91 18.29 10.66
N PRO A 139 -7.07 18.98 11.82
CA PRO A 139 -5.97 19.68 12.48
C PRO A 139 -4.79 18.79 12.85
N ILE A 140 -5.05 17.60 13.43
CA ILE A 140 -3.98 16.65 13.80
C ILE A 140 -3.23 16.18 12.55
N LEU A 141 -3.96 15.86 11.47
CA LEU A 141 -3.35 15.46 10.21
C LEU A 141 -2.47 16.58 9.64
N ALA A 142 -2.97 17.83 9.62
CA ALA A 142 -2.23 18.97 9.11
C ALA A 142 -0.93 19.24 9.91
N GLY A 143 -1.01 19.22 11.24
CA GLY A 143 0.17 19.39 12.09
C GLY A 143 1.17 18.24 11.94
N LEU A 144 0.71 17.00 11.76
CA LEU A 144 1.58 15.86 11.48
C LEU A 144 2.27 16.01 10.12
N THR A 145 1.52 16.40 9.09
CA THR A 145 2.07 16.69 7.77
C THR A 145 3.14 17.77 7.85
N GLN A 146 2.90 18.87 8.56
CA GLN A 146 3.89 19.93 8.78
C GLN A 146 5.14 19.39 9.49
N SER A 147 4.99 18.66 10.59
CA SER A 147 6.10 18.05 11.34
C SER A 147 6.95 17.11 10.45
N PHE A 148 6.31 16.32 9.59
CA PHE A 148 7.03 15.44 8.66
C PHE A 148 7.75 16.22 7.57
N LEU A 149 7.13 17.27 7.03
CA LEU A 149 7.76 18.15 6.03
C LEU A 149 8.97 18.87 6.63
N ASP A 150 8.87 19.40 7.84
CA ASP A 150 9.97 20.07 8.54
C ASP A 150 11.14 19.11 8.77
N ALA A 151 10.87 17.88 9.23
CA ALA A 151 11.89 16.86 9.38
C ALA A 151 12.59 16.55 8.04
N ILE A 152 11.82 16.32 6.97
CA ILE A 152 12.38 16.03 5.63
C ILE A 152 13.24 17.20 5.13
N ASN A 153 12.74 18.43 5.26
CA ASN A 153 13.41 19.64 4.76
C ASN A 153 14.71 19.94 5.53
N ASN A 154 14.79 19.55 6.81
CA ASN A 154 15.98 19.69 7.63
C ASN A 154 16.96 18.50 7.51
N GLY A 155 16.63 17.49 6.69
CA GLY A 155 17.45 16.28 6.52
C GLY A 155 17.30 15.25 7.66
N ASP A 156 16.32 15.46 8.54
CA ASP A 156 15.96 14.54 9.61
C ASP A 156 15.01 13.45 9.11
N VAL A 157 14.84 12.42 9.94
CA VAL A 157 13.94 11.30 9.65
C VAL A 157 12.59 11.53 10.36
N PRO A 158 11.47 11.63 9.62
CA PRO A 158 10.13 11.70 10.20
C PRO A 158 9.90 10.60 11.25
N THR A 159 9.36 11.00 12.41
CA THR A 159 9.10 10.08 13.52
C THR A 159 7.61 10.04 13.82
N ILE A 160 6.98 8.87 13.73
CA ILE A 160 5.53 8.68 13.97
C ILE A 160 5.12 9.22 15.34
N SER A 161 5.98 9.13 16.36
CA SER A 161 5.67 9.68 17.68
C SER A 161 5.50 11.20 17.72
N SER A 162 5.97 11.96 16.72
CA SER A 162 5.72 13.42 16.67
C SER A 162 4.23 13.73 16.49
N ALA A 163 3.46 12.80 15.91
CA ALA A 163 2.02 12.90 15.80
C ALA A 163 1.33 12.96 17.18
N TRP A 164 1.92 12.35 18.21
CA TRP A 164 1.40 12.46 19.59
C TRP A 164 1.63 13.85 20.15
N GLN A 165 2.76 14.49 19.85
CA GLN A 165 3.01 15.86 20.29
C GLN A 165 2.02 16.82 19.63
N VAL A 166 1.86 16.71 18.30
CA VAL A 166 0.87 17.49 17.54
C VAL A 166 -0.54 17.27 18.07
N TYR A 167 -0.89 16.04 18.45
CA TYR A 167 -2.19 15.74 19.05
C TYR A 167 -2.44 16.56 20.33
N TYR A 168 -1.45 16.62 21.23
CA TYR A 168 -1.58 17.42 22.46
C TYR A 168 -1.57 18.92 22.19
N ASP A 169 -0.84 19.40 21.17
CA ASP A 169 -0.79 20.82 20.83
C ASP A 169 -2.09 21.32 20.14
N CYS A 170 -2.91 20.41 19.61
CA CYS A 170 -4.18 20.73 18.94
C CYS A 170 -5.43 20.59 19.83
N LEU A 171 -5.28 20.15 21.09
CA LEU A 171 -6.34 20.10 22.09
C LEU A 171 -6.43 21.42 22.86
#